data_AF-A0A1G1GC55-F1
#
_entry.id   AF-A0A1G1GC55-F1
#
_cell.length_a   1.000
_cell.length_b   1.000
_cell.length_c   1.000
_cell.angle_alpha   90.00
_cell.angle_beta   90.00
_cell.angle_gamma   90.00
#
_symmetry.space_group_name_H-M   'P 1'
#
loop_
_entity.id
_entity.type
_entity.pdbx_description
1 polymer ?
#
loop_
_entity_poly.entity_id
_entity_poly.type
_entity_poly.pdbx_seq_one_letter_code
_entity_poly.pdbx_strand_id
1 'polypeptide(L)' 'MVKAEGTVSDLVTDETFTLRYGPMGERSIGVDYSNAEVDGTLMNGSWVDVKLIGHDRTTGEFLADKVEVGIPGFMTED' A
#
# COMPACT_ATOMS: atom_id res chain seq x y z
N MET A 1 -2.68 11.04 10.96
CA MET A 1 -2.92 9.90 10.05
C MET A 1 -1.94 10.04 8.90
N VAL A 2 -1.12 9.02 8.67
CA VAL A 2 -0.04 9.06 7.65
C VAL A 2 -0.57 8.37 6.39
N LYS A 3 -0.21 8.87 5.22
CA LYS A 3 -0.52 8.24 3.93
C LYS A 3 0.76 7.72 3.29
N ALA A 4 0.67 6.59 2.60
CA ALA A 4 1.74 6.02 1.78
C ALA A 4 1.15 5.60 0.44
N GLU A 5 1.83 5.91 -0.66
CA GLU A 5 1.33 5.66 -2.01
C GLU A 5 2.40 4.86 -2.77
N GLY A 6 1.98 3.90 -3.58
CA GLY A 6 2.93 3.05 -4.27
C GLY A 6 2.31 1.84 -4.96
N THR A 7 3.18 0.96 -5.46
CA THR A 7 2.78 -0.26 -6.16
C THR A 7 2.81 -1.46 -5.21
N VAL A 8 1.76 -2.27 -5.25
CA VAL A 8 1.64 -3.52 -4.50
C VAL A 8 2.58 -4.59 -5.08
N SER A 9 3.38 -5.22 -4.24
CA SER A 9 4.09 -6.47 -4.52
C SER A 9 3.91 -7.45 -3.38
N ASP A 10 4.21 -8.73 -3.63
CA ASP A 10 4.23 -9.79 -2.62
C ASP A 10 2.90 -9.88 -1.83
N LEU A 11 1.77 -9.66 -2.51
CA LEU A 11 0.42 -9.69 -1.93
C LEU A 11 0.08 -11.07 -1.35
N VAL A 12 -0.28 -11.08 -0.07
CA VAL A 12 -1.00 -12.14 0.63
C VAL A 12 -2.45 -11.67 0.80
N THR A 13 -3.40 -12.40 0.22
CA THR A 13 -4.82 -12.01 0.21
C THR A 13 -5.37 -11.88 1.63
N ASP A 14 -6.06 -10.76 1.88
CA ASP A 14 -6.68 -10.37 3.15
C ASP A 14 -5.73 -10.33 4.36
N GLU A 15 -4.41 -10.27 4.13
CA GLU A 15 -3.40 -10.20 5.18
C GLU A 15 -2.43 -9.05 4.97
N THR A 16 -1.42 -9.24 4.10
CA THR A 16 -0.29 -8.31 3.98
C THR A 16 0.13 -8.08 2.53
N PHE A 17 0.83 -6.98 2.27
CA PHE A 17 1.56 -6.78 1.02
C PHE A 17 2.78 -5.89 1.23
N THR A 18 3.70 -5.90 0.28
CA THR A 18 4.80 -4.94 0.21
C THR A 18 4.41 -3.76 -0.66
N LEU A 19 4.41 -2.56 -0.08
CA LEU A 19 4.23 -1.32 -0.83
C LEU A 19 5.58 -0.82 -1.34
N ARG A 20 5.75 -0.75 -2.67
CA ARG A 20 6.94 -0.18 -3.32
C ARG A 20 6.71 1.27 -3.74
N TYR A 21 7.60 2.17 -3.34
CA TYR A 21 7.46 3.61 -3.56
C TYR A 21 8.82 4.31 -3.80
N GLY A 22 8.77 5.59 -4.14
CA GLY A 22 9.94 6.39 -4.52
C GLY A 22 10.16 6.46 -6.05
N PRO A 23 11.17 7.22 -6.51
CA PRO A 23 11.33 7.60 -7.92
C PRO A 23 11.38 6.44 -8.93
N MET A 24 11.70 5.23 -8.47
CA MET A 24 11.72 4.01 -9.28
C MET A 24 11.22 2.77 -8.50
N GLY A 25 10.44 2.94 -7.44
CA GLY A 25 10.01 1.82 -6.59
C GLY A 25 11.15 1.15 -5.80
N GLU A 26 12.22 1.91 -5.53
CA GLU A 26 13.44 1.45 -4.84
C GLU A 26 13.26 1.29 -3.33
N ARG A 27 12.21 1.90 -2.76
CA ARG A 27 11.88 1.81 -1.34
C ARG A 27 10.68 0.90 -1.16
N SER A 28 10.65 0.21 -0.03
CA SER A 28 9.54 -0.67 0.30
C SER A 28 9.22 -0.66 1.78
N ILE A 29 7.94 -0.85 2.09
CA ILE A 29 7.45 -1.15 3.44
C ILE A 29 6.49 -2.34 3.37
N GLY A 30 6.44 -3.15 4.43
CA GLY A 30 5.38 -4.12 4.63
C GLY A 30 4.13 -3.43 5.18
N VAL A 31 2.97 -3.83 4.69
CA VAL A 31 1.66 -3.31 5.08
C VAL A 31 0.77 -4.47 5.46
N ASP A 32 0.27 -4.48 6.70
CA ASP A 32 -0.82 -5.34 7.14
C ASP A 32 -2.14 -4.60 6.89
N TYR A 33 -3.01 -5.20 6.07
CA TYR A 33 -4.32 -4.69 5.72
C TYR A 33 -5.45 -5.64 6.11
N SER A 34 -5.18 -6.62 6.99
CA SER A 34 -6.13 -7.64 7.44
C SER A 34 -7.41 -7.06 8.04
N ASN A 35 -7.33 -5.84 8.56
CA ASN A 35 -8.45 -5.11 9.17
C ASN A 35 -8.80 -3.81 8.42
N ALA A 36 -8.21 -3.56 7.25
CA ALA A 36 -8.41 -2.34 6.50
C ALA A 36 -9.65 -2.42 5.61
N GLU A 37 -10.31 -1.29 5.38
CA GLU A 37 -11.28 -1.15 4.29
C GLU A 37 -10.53 -1.14 2.95
N VAL A 38 -10.85 -2.06 2.04
CA VAL A 38 -10.25 -2.10 0.70
C VAL A 38 -11.27 -1.62 -0.33
N ASP A 39 -10.94 -0.52 -1.01
CA ASP A 39 -11.76 0.07 -2.06
C ASP A 39 -11.14 -0.23 -3.43
N GLY A 40 -11.70 -1.24 -4.10
CA GLY A 40 -11.25 -1.75 -5.40
C GLY A 40 -10.61 -3.14 -5.34
N THR A 41 -10.13 -3.62 -6.48
CA THR A 41 -9.51 -4.94 -6.60
C THR A 41 -8.01 -4.84 -6.39
N LEU A 42 -7.52 -5.36 -5.26
CA LEU A 42 -6.10 -5.41 -4.95
C LEU A 42 -5.43 -6.58 -5.66
N MET A 43 -4.35 -6.31 -6.40
CA MET A 43 -3.52 -7.33 -7.04
C MET A 43 -2.06 -6.85 -7.07
N ASN A 44 -1.12 -7.79 -7.23
CA ASN A 44 0.27 -7.41 -7.50
C ASN A 44 0.35 -6.54 -8.75
N GLY A 45 1.05 -5.41 -8.64
CA GLY A 45 1.12 -4.37 -9.68
C GLY A 45 0.07 -3.27 -9.57
N SER A 46 -0.93 -3.39 -8.69
CA SER A 46 -1.87 -2.29 -8.42
C SER A 46 -1.13 -1.09 -7.82
N TRP A 47 -1.45 0.12 -8.29
CA TRP A 47 -1.12 1.34 -7.57
C TRP A 47 -2.17 1.58 -6.48
N VAL A 48 -1.73 1.94 -5.28
CA VAL A 48 -2.63 2.14 -4.13
C VAL A 48 -2.23 3.35 -3.31
N ASP A 49 -3.25 3.96 -2.71
CA ASP A 49 -3.10 4.93 -1.62
C ASP A 49 -3.49 4.26 -0.30
N VAL A 50 -2.53 4.16 0.62
CA VAL A 50 -2.67 3.47 1.90
C VAL A 50 -2.76 4.48 3.02
N LYS A 51 -3.81 4.39 3.82
CA LYS A 51 -4.00 5.14 5.06
C LYS A 51 -3.47 4.32 6.23
N LEU A 52 -2.38 4.77 6.85
CA LEU A 52 -1.69 4.08 7.94
C LEU A 52 -2.10 4.61 9.31
N ILE A 53 -2.31 3.69 10.25
CA ILE A 53 -2.72 3.96 11.64
C ILE A 53 -1.69 3.54 12.68
N GLY A 54 -0.71 2.71 12.32
CA GLY A 54 0.28 2.23 13.28
C GLY A 54 1.42 1.44 12.65
N HIS A 55 2.25 0.87 13.52
CA HIS A 55 3.37 -0.01 13.18
C HIS A 55 3.42 -1.15 14.19
N ASP A 56 3.31 -2.38 13.72
CA ASP A 56 3.52 -3.56 14.55
C ASP A 56 5.03 -3.83 14.64
N ARG A 57 5.57 -3.75 15.86
CA ARG A 57 7.00 -3.97 16.12
C ARG A 57 7.39 -5.45 16.12
N THR A 58 6.42 -6.35 16.15
CA THR A 58 6.63 -7.80 16.16
C THR A 58 6.86 -8.31 14.74
N THR A 59 6.00 -7.91 13.81
CA THR A 59 6.06 -8.29 12.39
C THR A 59 6.91 -7.30 11.59
N GLY A 60 7.02 -6.06 12.05
CA GLY A 60 7.70 -4.98 11.35
C GLY A 60 6.81 -4.27 10.31
N GLU A 61 5.52 -4.62 10.24
CA GLU A 61 4.57 -4.11 9.25
C GLU A 61 3.88 -2.83 9.72
N PHE A 62 3.53 -1.98 8.76
CA PHE A 62 2.64 -0.86 9.02
C PHE A 62 1.19 -1.31 8.95
N LEU A 63 0.39 -0.86 9.92
CA LEU A 63 -1.03 -1.20 10.01
C LEU A 63 -1.84 -0.23 9.16
N ALA A 64 -2.61 -0.76 8.21
CA ALA A 64 -3.52 0.00 7.37
C ALA A 64 -4.94 0.06 7.95
N ASP A 65 -5.58 1.21 7.76
CA ASP A 65 -7.01 1.45 8.04
C ASP A 65 -7.84 1.46 6.76
N LYS A 66 -7.25 1.93 5.65
CA LYS A 66 -7.87 1.87 4.32
C LYS A 66 -6.81 1.71 3.23
N VAL A 67 -7.14 0.93 2.21
CA VAL A 67 -6.39 0.79 0.96
C VAL A 67 -7.30 1.19 -0.19
N GLU A 68 -6.95 2.26 -0.89
CA GLU A 68 -7.70 2.74 -2.07
C GLU A 68 -6.91 2.37 -3.33
N VAL A 69 -7.49 1.50 -4.17
CA VAL A 69 -6.85 1.06 -5.42
C VAL A 69 -7.06 2.13 -6.49
N GLY A 70 -5.97 2.79 -6.87
CA GLY A 70 -5.96 3.87 -7.85
C GLY A 70 -5.42 3.41 -9.20
N ILE A 71 -5.75 4.18 -10.24
CA ILE A 71 -4.94 4.18 -11.46
C ILE A 71 -3.73 5.05 -11.14
N PRO A 72 -2.48 4.61 -11.38
CA PRO A 72 -1.31 5.48 -11.19
C PRO A 72 -1.59 6.76 -11.97
N GLY A 73 -1.69 7.89 -11.25
CA GLY A 73 -2.00 9.16 -11.87
C GLY A 73 -1.05 9.33 -13.04
N PHE A 74 -1.59 9.43 -14.26
CA PHE A 74 -0.82 9.98 -15.35
C PHE A 74 -0.24 11.28 -14.80
N MET A 75 1.08 11.32 -14.66
CA MET A 75 1.79 12.58 -14.68
C MET A 75 1.43 13.22 -16.03
N THR A 76 0.32 13.94 -16.10
CA THR A 76 0.21 15.02 -17.05
C THR A 76 1.19 16.05 -16.54
N GLU A 77 2.42 15.96 -17.04
CA GLU A 77 3.31 17.11 -17.15
C GLU A 77 2.46 18.24 -17.76
N ASP A 78 2.19 19.28 -16.96
CA ASP A 78 1.68 20.56 -17.46
C ASP A 78 2.85 21.36 -18.07
#